data_AF-A0A2R7Y3G7-F1
#
_entry.id   AF-A0A2R7Y3G7-F1
#
_cell.length_a   1.000
_cell.length_b   1.000
_cell.length_c   1.000
_cell.angle_alpha   90.00
_cell.angle_beta   90.00
_cell.angle_gamma   90.00
#
_symmetry.space_group_name_H-M   'P 1'
#
loop_
_entity.id
_entity.type
_entity.pdbx_description
1 polymer ?
#
loop_
_entity_poly.entity_id
_entity_poly.type
_entity_poly.pdbx_seq_one_letter_code
_entity_poly.pdbx_strand_id
1 'polypeptide(L)'
;MVKALKIPIIKLKDKELESVKKRVTCLKWELGYAPDYDRVRDVLVRGFEETLGIELKPGELTERELELFEKRLPWFKSEEWVFMDRRSPKGSAMVHAVDKKPGGVVRVSLAVDRDANVIKSVLITGDFFIFPQRAIMDLEAALKFIPTDAGRIREAVHRVFEEGRVRVLGMAEDDFVELILEALEKADLEAFGIDWSEANNVYPVTKDIVSTLKRGFDYMLLPYCSKMTSCEYRRRDGCAKCGGCTVGEAYTLAEEFGLKPITIHSFEHLMETLRAMRANGARGFVGCCCEAFYVKHRDEMRDAGVPGIIIDIEEKTCYDLGKAEEAYRGGFEAQTRLNLELLRKILLAASKVGDGNCRGLTWR
;
A
#
# COMPACT_ATOMS: atom_id res chain seq x y z
N MET A 1 20.02 6.79 -9.90
CA MET A 1 18.55 6.64 -9.97
C MET A 1 17.96 6.17 -8.65
N VAL A 2 18.16 4.91 -8.24
CA VAL A 2 17.61 4.30 -7.00
C VAL A 2 17.84 5.13 -5.73
N LYS A 3 19.04 5.70 -5.53
CA LYS A 3 19.36 6.53 -4.34
C LYS A 3 18.61 7.87 -4.27
N ALA A 4 18.16 8.42 -5.40
CA ALA A 4 17.53 9.74 -5.46
C ALA A 4 16.00 9.68 -5.33
N LEU A 5 15.42 8.51 -5.59
CA LEU A 5 13.99 8.28 -5.47
C LEU A 5 13.73 7.61 -4.12
N LYS A 6 12.87 8.20 -3.26
CA LYS A 6 12.30 7.52 -2.10
C LYS A 6 11.23 6.52 -2.58
N ILE A 7 11.62 5.59 -3.44
CA ILE A 7 10.70 4.56 -3.91
C ILE A 7 10.42 3.67 -2.71
N PRO A 8 9.15 3.47 -2.32
CA PRO A 8 8.80 2.32 -1.50
C PRO A 8 9.38 1.13 -2.25
N ILE A 9 10.28 0.39 -1.62
CA ILE A 9 11.12 -0.55 -2.34
C ILE A 9 10.34 -1.76 -2.89
N ILE A 10 9.03 -1.77 -2.66
CA ILE A 10 8.00 -2.33 -3.56
C ILE A 10 8.37 -2.23 -5.05
N LYS A 11 9.02 -1.13 -5.52
CA LYS A 11 9.48 -0.99 -6.92
C LYS A 11 11.00 -1.14 -7.15
N LEU A 12 11.80 -1.44 -6.12
CA LEU A 12 13.27 -1.47 -6.21
C LEU A 12 13.91 -2.62 -5.41
N LYS A 13 13.46 -3.88 -5.55
CA LYS A 13 14.19 -4.99 -4.86
C LYS A 13 15.68 -5.01 -5.27
N ASP A 14 16.58 -5.64 -4.52
CA ASP A 14 17.98 -5.92 -4.89
C ASP A 14 18.09 -7.09 -5.87
N LYS A 15 17.21 -8.09 -5.74
CA LYS A 15 16.97 -9.04 -6.83
C LYS A 15 16.17 -8.42 -7.97
N GLU A 16 15.58 -7.23 -7.79
CA GLU A 16 15.17 -6.26 -8.82
C GLU A 16 16.20 -5.16 -9.05
N LEU A 17 17.42 -5.20 -8.54
CA LEU A 17 18.53 -4.41 -9.08
C LEU A 17 19.24 -5.29 -10.09
N GLU A 18 19.35 -6.59 -9.78
CA GLU A 18 19.50 -7.67 -10.76
C GLU A 18 18.28 -7.82 -11.68
N SER A 19 17.03 -7.67 -11.23
CA SER A 19 15.83 -7.71 -12.10
C SER A 19 15.47 -6.37 -12.75
N VAL A 20 15.86 -5.21 -12.23
CA VAL A 20 15.89 -3.95 -12.99
C VAL A 20 16.99 -4.07 -14.00
N LYS A 21 18.16 -4.68 -13.69
CA LYS A 21 19.12 -5.10 -14.73
C LYS A 21 18.52 -6.11 -15.75
N LYS A 22 17.62 -7.03 -15.34
CA LYS A 22 16.92 -7.97 -16.25
C LYS A 22 15.70 -7.38 -16.98
N ARG A 23 15.16 -6.23 -16.54
CA ARG A 23 13.96 -5.56 -17.15
C ARG A 23 14.30 -4.23 -17.81
N VAL A 24 15.44 -3.67 -17.45
CA VAL A 24 15.97 -2.38 -17.88
C VAL A 24 17.43 -2.67 -18.20
N THR A 25 17.71 -2.80 -19.48
CA THR A 25 19.08 -2.88 -19.95
C THR A 25 19.61 -1.48 -20.25
N CYS A 26 20.90 -1.38 -20.51
CA CYS A 26 21.48 -0.18 -21.09
C CYS A 26 22.32 -0.55 -22.31
N LEU A 27 22.49 0.41 -23.22
CA LEU A 27 23.25 0.21 -24.45
C LEU A 27 24.65 -0.37 -24.19
N LYS A 28 25.29 0.01 -23.08
CA LYS A 28 26.59 -0.54 -22.68
C LYS A 28 26.58 -2.05 -22.46
N TRP A 29 25.51 -2.59 -21.88
CA TRP A 29 25.41 -4.01 -21.58
C TRP A 29 25.07 -4.82 -22.83
N GLU A 30 24.14 -4.34 -23.65
CA GLU A 30 23.73 -5.03 -24.88
C GLU A 30 24.80 -4.97 -25.98
N LEU A 31 25.51 -3.84 -26.11
CA LEU A 31 26.52 -3.63 -27.16
C LEU A 31 27.94 -3.96 -26.72
N GLY A 32 28.18 -4.17 -25.41
CA GLY A 32 29.52 -4.34 -24.83
C GLY A 32 30.35 -3.05 -24.70
N TYR A 33 29.87 -1.93 -25.23
CA TYR A 33 30.49 -0.61 -25.09
C TYR A 33 29.43 0.47 -24.89
N ALA A 34 29.76 1.55 -24.20
CA ALA A 34 28.86 2.69 -24.09
C ALA A 34 28.99 3.56 -25.34
N PRO A 35 27.98 3.62 -26.23
CA PRO A 35 28.03 4.52 -27.36
C PRO A 35 27.99 5.98 -26.90
N ASP A 36 28.58 6.85 -27.71
CA ASP A 36 28.50 8.28 -27.52
C ASP A 36 27.06 8.79 -27.69
N TYR A 37 26.69 9.84 -26.94
CA TYR A 37 25.32 10.38 -26.94
C TYR A 37 24.89 10.90 -28.31
N ASP A 38 25.77 11.63 -29.02
CA ASP A 38 25.46 12.15 -30.35
C ASP A 38 25.27 11.00 -31.33
N ARG A 39 26.10 9.95 -31.21
CA ARG A 39 25.94 8.75 -32.03
C ARG A 39 24.60 8.06 -31.81
N VAL A 40 24.13 7.96 -30.57
CA VAL A 40 22.81 7.39 -30.25
C VAL A 40 21.69 8.25 -30.85
N ARG A 41 21.78 9.57 -30.70
CA ARG A 41 20.81 10.51 -31.29
C ARG A 41 20.71 10.34 -32.80
N ASP A 42 21.84 10.31 -33.50
CA ASP A 42 21.86 10.20 -34.97
C ASP A 42 21.27 8.87 -35.47
N VAL A 43 21.50 7.77 -34.74
CA VAL A 43 20.90 6.47 -35.05
C VAL A 43 19.39 6.49 -34.83
N LEU A 44 18.91 7.11 -33.74
CA LEU A 44 17.47 7.25 -33.48
C LEU A 44 16.78 8.10 -34.56
N VAL A 45 17.39 9.22 -34.96
CA VAL A 45 16.88 10.06 -36.05
C VAL A 45 16.69 9.24 -37.33
N ARG A 46 17.74 8.56 -37.80
CA ARG A 46 17.64 7.69 -38.99
C ARG A 46 16.57 6.61 -38.84
N GLY A 47 16.49 5.96 -37.67
CA GLY A 47 15.48 4.94 -37.40
C GLY A 47 14.06 5.47 -37.48
N PHE A 48 13.80 6.70 -37.00
CA PHE A 48 12.50 7.35 -37.14
C PHE A 48 12.20 7.74 -38.59
N GLU A 49 13.16 8.31 -39.32
CA GLU A 49 13.01 8.67 -40.73
C GLU A 49 12.66 7.45 -41.59
N GLU A 50 13.38 6.34 -41.41
CA GLU A 50 13.14 5.08 -42.11
C GLU A 50 11.78 4.46 -41.75
N THR A 51 11.42 4.42 -40.46
CA THR A 51 10.20 3.76 -39.99
C THR A 51 8.94 4.57 -40.33
N LEU A 52 9.00 5.89 -40.23
CA LEU A 52 7.86 6.78 -40.45
C LEU A 52 7.81 7.33 -41.88
N GLY A 53 8.87 7.17 -42.68
CA GLY A 53 8.96 7.69 -44.04
C GLY A 53 9.02 9.22 -44.10
N ILE A 54 9.72 9.84 -43.15
CA ILE A 54 9.82 11.30 -42.99
C ILE A 54 11.28 11.77 -43.10
N GLU A 55 11.49 13.07 -43.38
CA GLU A 55 12.79 13.74 -43.29
C GLU A 55 12.80 14.63 -42.03
N LEU A 56 13.70 14.35 -41.08
CA LEU A 56 13.84 15.11 -39.85
C LEU A 56 14.92 16.18 -40.04
N LYS A 57 14.52 17.46 -39.94
CA LYS A 57 15.44 18.61 -40.05
C LYS A 57 15.81 19.12 -38.66
N PRO A 58 17.11 19.21 -38.32
CA PRO A 58 17.54 19.87 -37.09
C PRO A 58 17.02 21.30 -37.03
N GLY A 59 16.40 21.68 -35.92
CA GLY A 59 15.91 23.02 -35.66
C GLY A 59 16.45 23.53 -34.32
N GLU A 60 16.76 24.82 -34.26
CA GLU A 60 17.02 25.51 -32.99
C GLU A 60 15.71 26.09 -32.46
N LEU A 61 15.69 26.42 -31.17
CA LEU A 61 14.58 27.19 -30.60
C LEU A 61 14.56 28.56 -31.30
N THR A 62 13.41 28.92 -31.86
CA THR A 62 13.15 30.27 -32.37
C THR A 62 13.26 31.30 -31.25
N GLU A 63 13.45 32.57 -31.60
CA GLU A 63 13.45 33.68 -30.62
C GLU A 63 12.20 33.63 -29.72
N ARG A 64 11.05 33.32 -30.31
CA ARG A 64 9.79 33.20 -29.56
C ARG A 64 9.78 32.02 -28.59
N GLU A 65 10.34 30.88 -28.97
CA GLU A 65 10.42 29.70 -28.10
C GLU A 65 11.44 29.91 -26.96
N LEU A 66 12.56 30.58 -27.25
CA LEU A 66 13.53 31.00 -26.23
C LEU A 66 12.91 31.93 -25.21
N GLU A 67 12.18 32.97 -25.64
CA GLU A 67 11.44 33.86 -24.74
C GLU A 67 10.46 33.08 -23.84
N LEU A 68 9.71 32.13 -24.41
CA LEU A 68 8.76 31.32 -23.66
C LEU A 68 9.46 30.38 -22.68
N PHE A 69 10.58 29.79 -23.08
CA PHE A 69 11.41 28.94 -22.24
C PHE A 69 11.94 29.72 -21.05
N GLU A 70 12.58 30.87 -21.28
CA GLU A 70 13.13 31.72 -20.21
C GLU A 70 12.05 32.22 -19.26
N LYS A 71 10.87 32.57 -19.79
CA LYS A 71 9.72 32.99 -18.98
C LYS A 71 9.15 31.86 -18.11
N ARG A 72 9.11 30.61 -18.60
CA ARG A 72 8.51 29.46 -17.90
C ARG A 72 9.49 28.69 -17.03
N LEU A 73 10.79 28.75 -17.31
CA LEU A 73 11.80 28.00 -16.56
C LEU A 73 11.79 28.30 -15.04
N PRO A 74 11.64 29.55 -14.57
CA PRO A 74 11.52 29.83 -13.13
C PRO A 74 10.31 29.16 -12.50
N TRP A 75 9.18 29.11 -13.21
CA TRP A 75 7.97 28.43 -12.76
C TRP A 75 8.19 26.92 -12.63
N PHE A 76 8.76 26.26 -13.66
CA PHE A 76 9.02 24.82 -13.60
C PHE A 76 10.09 24.42 -12.57
N LYS A 77 10.92 25.38 -12.12
CA LYS A 77 11.89 25.20 -11.04
C LYS A 77 11.35 25.58 -9.65
N SER A 78 10.15 26.18 -9.57
CA SER A 78 9.60 26.66 -8.31
C SER A 78 9.18 25.48 -7.42
N GLU A 79 9.23 25.68 -6.10
CA GLU A 79 8.70 24.70 -5.15
C GLU A 79 7.20 24.45 -5.36
N GLU A 80 6.45 25.48 -5.78
CA GLU A 80 5.02 25.38 -6.06
C GLU A 80 4.75 24.38 -7.19
N TRP A 81 5.52 24.41 -8.27
CA TRP A 81 5.38 23.44 -9.37
C TRP A 81 5.89 22.06 -8.98
N VAL A 82 7.07 21.99 -8.36
CA VAL A 82 7.74 20.72 -8.06
C VAL A 82 6.98 19.91 -7.01
N PHE A 83 6.48 20.56 -5.97
CA PHE A 83 5.76 19.88 -4.89
C PHE A 83 4.24 19.87 -5.11
N MET A 84 3.70 20.85 -5.84
CA MET A 84 2.27 21.13 -5.93
C MET A 84 1.63 21.33 -4.54
N ASP A 85 0.44 21.94 -4.46
CA ASP A 85 -0.31 22.01 -3.19
C ASP A 85 -1.15 20.73 -2.97
N ARG A 86 -0.52 19.56 -3.15
CA ARG A 86 -1.13 18.24 -2.88
C ARG A 86 -0.66 17.69 -1.55
N ARG A 87 -0.69 18.53 -0.52
CA ARG A 87 -0.31 18.14 0.83
C ARG A 87 -1.41 17.31 1.45
N SER A 88 -1.03 16.29 2.22
CA SER A 88 -1.97 15.59 3.10
C SER A 88 -2.80 16.61 3.88
N PRO A 89 -4.14 16.46 3.92
CA PRO A 89 -5.00 17.32 4.72
C PRO A 89 -4.39 17.55 6.10
N LYS A 90 -4.27 18.80 6.56
CA LYS A 90 -3.73 19.06 7.90
C LYS A 90 -4.86 18.89 8.92
N GLY A 91 -4.76 17.91 9.80
CA GLY A 91 -5.72 17.68 10.88
C GLY A 91 -5.39 16.40 11.66
N SER A 92 -5.86 16.32 12.91
CA SER A 92 -5.66 15.15 13.79
C SER A 92 -6.52 13.94 13.41
N ALA A 93 -7.53 14.14 12.57
CA ALA A 93 -8.56 13.15 12.27
C ALA A 93 -8.41 12.69 10.80
N MET A 94 -7.41 11.84 10.55
CA MET A 94 -7.11 11.30 9.22
C MET A 94 -7.04 9.78 9.16
N VAL A 95 -7.76 9.20 8.21
CA VAL A 95 -7.70 7.77 7.88
C VAL A 95 -7.27 7.58 6.43
N HIS A 96 -6.55 6.49 6.15
CA HIS A 96 -6.10 6.20 4.80
C HIS A 96 -6.08 4.71 4.48
N ALA A 97 -6.25 4.42 3.20
CA ALA A 97 -6.10 3.09 2.65
C ALA A 97 -5.22 3.14 1.39
N VAL A 98 -4.57 2.01 1.10
CA VAL A 98 -3.70 1.84 -0.05
C VAL A 98 -4.01 0.51 -0.71
N ASP A 99 -4.09 0.52 -2.04
CA ASP A 99 -4.27 -0.69 -2.82
C ASP A 99 -3.43 -0.66 -4.09
N LYS A 100 -3.06 -1.85 -4.57
CA LYS A 100 -2.33 -2.03 -5.82
C LYS A 100 -3.22 -2.77 -6.81
N LYS A 101 -3.51 -2.09 -7.91
CA LYS A 101 -4.25 -2.65 -9.04
C LYS A 101 -3.30 -2.83 -10.24
N PRO A 102 -3.73 -3.53 -11.31
CA PRO A 102 -2.94 -3.63 -12.54
C PRO A 102 -2.50 -2.28 -13.11
N GLY A 103 -3.33 -1.23 -12.91
CA GLY A 103 -3.04 0.14 -13.34
C GLY A 103 -2.05 0.94 -12.49
N GLY A 104 -1.67 0.45 -11.31
CA GLY A 104 -0.80 1.16 -10.38
C GLY A 104 -1.24 1.03 -8.92
N VAL A 105 -0.49 1.67 -8.03
CA VAL A 105 -0.80 1.86 -6.62
C VAL A 105 -1.65 3.12 -6.47
N VAL A 106 -2.73 3.01 -5.70
CA VAL A 106 -3.59 4.12 -5.31
C VAL A 106 -3.59 4.22 -3.79
N ARG A 107 -3.44 5.43 -3.28
CA ARG A 107 -3.56 5.78 -1.86
C ARG A 107 -4.64 6.84 -1.73
N VAL A 108 -5.63 6.56 -0.89
CA VAL A 108 -6.71 7.48 -0.53
C VAL A 108 -6.51 7.89 0.91
N SER A 109 -6.40 9.20 1.14
CA SER A 109 -6.34 9.80 2.47
C SER A 109 -7.58 10.68 2.69
N LEU A 110 -8.28 10.46 3.79
CA LEU A 110 -9.53 11.14 4.12
C LEU A 110 -9.36 11.93 5.41
N ALA A 111 -9.82 13.18 5.39
CA ALA A 111 -10.15 13.90 6.61
C ALA A 111 -11.67 13.79 6.82
N VAL A 112 -12.09 13.30 7.99
CA VAL A 112 -13.50 13.03 8.28
C VAL A 112 -13.98 13.90 9.44
N ASP A 113 -15.22 14.37 9.35
CA ASP A 113 -15.95 14.97 10.47
C ASP A 113 -16.97 13.97 11.01
N ARG A 114 -16.75 13.47 12.23
CA ARG A 114 -17.66 12.51 12.86
C ARG A 114 -18.94 13.15 13.37
N ASP A 115 -18.90 14.40 13.81
CA ASP A 115 -20.09 15.08 14.35
C ASP A 115 -21.09 15.35 13.23
N ALA A 116 -20.58 15.76 12.07
CA ALA A 116 -21.39 15.98 10.88
C ALA A 116 -21.58 14.73 10.00
N ASN A 117 -20.85 13.63 10.26
CA ASN A 117 -20.78 12.43 9.41
C ASN A 117 -20.50 12.75 7.93
N VAL A 118 -19.50 13.61 7.68
CA VAL A 118 -19.10 14.03 6.33
C VAL A 118 -17.61 13.88 6.09
N ILE A 119 -17.25 13.70 4.82
CA ILE A 119 -15.86 13.76 4.37
C ILE A 119 -15.44 15.23 4.25
N LYS A 120 -14.53 15.73 5.09
CA LYS A 120 -14.03 17.13 5.00
C LYS A 120 -13.16 17.36 3.78
N SER A 121 -12.32 16.40 3.44
CA SER A 121 -11.49 16.40 2.25
C SER A 121 -10.97 15.01 1.93
N VAL A 122 -10.67 14.82 0.64
CA VAL A 122 -10.06 13.62 0.08
C VAL A 122 -8.77 14.02 -0.61
N LEU A 123 -7.73 13.22 -0.44
CA LEU A 123 -6.51 13.28 -1.24
C LEU A 123 -6.26 11.90 -1.84
N ILE A 124 -6.28 11.81 -3.16
CA ILE A 124 -6.03 10.59 -3.92
C ILE A 124 -4.69 10.72 -4.63
N THR A 125 -3.77 9.83 -4.32
CA THR A 125 -2.39 9.84 -4.85
C THR A 125 -2.00 8.46 -5.33
N GLY A 126 -0.98 8.38 -6.17
CA GLY A 126 -0.55 7.11 -6.73
C GLY A 126 0.27 7.25 -8.00
N ASP A 127 0.61 6.12 -8.60
CA ASP A 127 1.35 6.02 -9.87
C ASP A 127 0.50 5.46 -11.01
N PHE A 128 -0.81 5.68 -10.95
CA PHE A 128 -1.77 5.28 -11.97
C PHE A 128 -1.94 6.35 -13.05
N PHE A 129 -2.40 5.92 -14.24
CA PHE A 129 -2.67 6.81 -15.36
C PHE A 129 -4.17 7.06 -15.51
N ILE A 130 -4.57 8.33 -15.37
CA ILE A 130 -5.96 8.79 -15.47
C ILE A 130 -6.12 9.83 -16.57
N PHE A 131 -7.20 9.71 -17.34
CA PHE A 131 -7.57 10.64 -18.40
C PHE A 131 -9.01 11.12 -18.23
N PRO A 132 -9.28 12.43 -18.31
CA PRO A 132 -8.30 13.53 -18.36
C PRO A 132 -7.53 13.66 -17.03
N GLN A 133 -6.32 14.23 -17.03
CA GLN A 133 -5.49 14.36 -15.82
C GLN A 133 -6.19 15.13 -14.68
N ARG A 134 -7.09 16.07 -15.03
CA ARG A 134 -7.89 16.84 -14.06
C ARG A 134 -8.95 16.02 -13.32
N ALA A 135 -9.32 14.85 -13.83
CA ALA A 135 -10.39 14.03 -13.27
C ALA A 135 -10.15 13.66 -11.80
N ILE A 136 -8.88 13.54 -11.39
CA ILE A 136 -8.57 13.28 -9.98
C ILE A 136 -8.97 14.43 -9.06
N MET A 137 -8.79 15.67 -9.51
CA MET A 137 -9.18 16.87 -8.75
C MET A 137 -10.70 17.03 -8.77
N ASP A 138 -11.34 16.72 -9.89
CA ASP A 138 -12.79 16.72 -10.00
C ASP A 138 -13.41 15.67 -9.05
N LEU A 139 -12.78 14.49 -8.91
CA LEU A 139 -13.17 13.44 -7.97
C LEU A 139 -12.98 13.88 -6.51
N GLU A 140 -11.81 14.42 -6.15
CA GLU A 140 -11.53 14.95 -4.82
C GLU A 140 -12.52 16.06 -4.41
N ALA A 141 -12.87 16.95 -5.35
CA ALA A 141 -13.84 18.01 -5.14
C ALA A 141 -15.27 17.46 -4.96
N ALA A 142 -15.68 16.48 -5.76
CA ALA A 142 -17.00 15.88 -5.69
C ALA A 142 -17.25 15.09 -4.40
N LEU A 143 -16.20 14.54 -3.80
CA LEU A 143 -16.24 13.83 -2.52
C LEU A 143 -16.14 14.76 -1.30
N LYS A 144 -15.94 16.06 -1.51
CA LYS A 144 -15.83 17.02 -0.41
C LYS A 144 -17.21 17.34 0.17
N PHE A 145 -17.31 17.26 1.50
CA PHE A 145 -18.51 17.50 2.31
C PHE A 145 -19.70 16.59 2.00
N ILE A 146 -19.49 15.46 1.34
CA ILE A 146 -20.54 14.47 1.18
C ILE A 146 -20.67 13.62 2.46
N PRO A 147 -21.87 13.08 2.75
CA PRO A 147 -22.05 12.11 3.83
C PRO A 147 -21.13 10.90 3.67
N THR A 148 -20.67 10.33 4.79
CA THR A 148 -19.88 9.08 4.81
C THR A 148 -20.71 7.82 4.48
N ASP A 149 -21.81 7.99 3.76
CA ASP A 149 -22.70 6.91 3.33
C ASP A 149 -22.16 6.24 2.05
N ALA A 150 -22.17 4.90 2.04
CA ALA A 150 -21.61 4.13 0.94
C ALA A 150 -22.35 4.35 -0.39
N GLY A 151 -23.68 4.55 -0.34
CA GLY A 151 -24.49 4.87 -1.51
C GLY A 151 -24.12 6.22 -2.10
N ARG A 152 -24.05 7.27 -1.27
CA ARG A 152 -23.66 8.62 -1.69
C ARG A 152 -22.25 8.70 -2.27
N ILE A 153 -21.30 8.00 -1.66
CA ILE A 153 -19.92 7.95 -2.16
C ILE A 153 -19.89 7.28 -3.54
N ARG A 154 -20.54 6.11 -3.66
CA ARG A 154 -20.65 5.38 -4.92
C ARG A 154 -21.26 6.25 -6.02
N GLU A 155 -22.40 6.89 -5.74
CA GLU A 155 -23.06 7.82 -6.67
C GLU A 155 -22.12 8.96 -7.10
N ALA A 156 -21.41 9.58 -6.15
CA ALA A 156 -20.50 10.68 -6.44
C ALA A 156 -19.32 10.25 -7.33
N VAL A 157 -18.73 9.08 -7.07
CA VAL A 157 -17.64 8.53 -7.89
C VAL A 157 -18.14 8.22 -9.30
N HIS A 158 -19.20 7.43 -9.45
CA HIS A 158 -19.72 7.05 -10.77
C HIS A 158 -20.11 8.28 -11.60
N ARG A 159 -20.76 9.28 -10.98
CA ARG A 159 -21.12 10.53 -11.66
C ARG A 159 -19.90 11.23 -12.24
N VAL A 160 -18.81 11.36 -11.49
CA VAL A 160 -17.57 11.99 -11.99
C VAL A 160 -16.99 11.19 -13.15
N PHE A 161 -17.00 9.85 -13.06
CA PHE A 161 -16.49 8.99 -14.12
C PHE A 161 -17.32 9.09 -15.40
N GLU A 162 -18.64 9.11 -15.28
CA GLU A 162 -19.57 9.21 -16.39
C GLU A 162 -19.52 10.60 -17.06
N GLU A 163 -19.74 11.67 -16.29
CA GLU A 163 -19.78 13.05 -16.80
C GLU A 163 -18.43 13.49 -17.35
N GLY A 164 -17.34 13.14 -16.66
CA GLY A 164 -15.97 13.44 -17.07
C GLY A 164 -15.43 12.52 -18.17
N ARG A 165 -16.17 11.47 -18.55
CA ARG A 165 -15.72 10.38 -19.43
C ARG A 165 -14.35 9.85 -19.00
N VAL A 166 -14.19 9.68 -17.69
CA VAL A 166 -12.92 9.36 -17.05
C VAL A 166 -12.52 7.95 -17.43
N ARG A 167 -11.23 7.77 -17.76
CA ARG A 167 -10.64 6.47 -18.02
C ARG A 167 -9.38 6.32 -17.19
N VAL A 168 -9.28 5.19 -16.51
CA VAL A 168 -8.08 4.80 -15.76
C VAL A 168 -7.54 3.51 -16.39
N LEU A 169 -6.25 3.51 -16.69
CA LEU A 169 -5.63 2.39 -17.39
C LEU A 169 -5.41 1.24 -16.40
N GLY A 170 -6.12 0.12 -16.57
CA GLY A 170 -5.99 -1.06 -15.70
C GLY A 170 -6.70 -0.95 -14.34
N MET A 171 -7.69 -0.06 -14.22
CA MET A 171 -8.54 0.09 -13.02
C MET A 171 -9.97 0.46 -13.41
N ALA A 172 -10.92 0.06 -12.56
CA ALA A 172 -12.32 0.44 -12.64
C ALA A 172 -12.64 1.58 -11.65
N GLU A 173 -13.73 2.30 -11.88
CA GLU A 173 -14.28 3.28 -10.93
C GLU A 173 -14.62 2.67 -9.56
N ASP A 174 -15.09 1.42 -9.54
CA ASP A 174 -15.38 0.68 -8.30
C ASP A 174 -14.13 0.45 -7.44
N ASP A 175 -12.93 0.40 -8.05
CA ASP A 175 -11.69 0.27 -7.28
C ASP A 175 -11.46 1.51 -6.39
N PHE A 176 -11.87 2.69 -6.84
CA PHE A 176 -11.81 3.92 -6.04
C PHE A 176 -12.88 3.91 -4.95
N VAL A 177 -14.09 3.47 -5.27
CA VAL A 177 -15.18 3.34 -4.29
C VAL A 177 -14.77 2.39 -3.16
N GLU A 178 -14.30 1.18 -3.49
CA GLU A 178 -13.87 0.20 -2.49
C GLU A 178 -12.75 0.77 -1.60
N LEU A 179 -11.78 1.46 -2.18
CA LEU A 179 -10.66 2.02 -1.43
C LEU A 179 -11.05 3.20 -0.52
N ILE A 180 -11.98 4.06 -0.97
CA ILE A 180 -12.54 5.15 -0.14
C ILE A 180 -13.31 4.56 1.04
N LEU A 181 -14.13 3.53 0.80
CA LEU A 181 -14.92 2.88 1.85
C LEU A 181 -14.03 2.16 2.86
N GLU A 182 -12.98 1.47 2.40
CA GLU A 182 -11.98 0.86 3.28
C GLU A 182 -11.28 1.91 4.16
N ALA A 183 -10.92 3.07 3.60
CA ALA A 183 -10.33 4.15 4.37
C ALA A 183 -11.31 4.66 5.43
N LEU A 184 -12.60 4.83 5.11
CA LEU A 184 -13.62 5.26 6.08
C LEU A 184 -13.84 4.23 7.19
N GLU A 185 -13.86 2.95 6.85
CA GLU A 185 -14.08 1.87 7.82
C GLU A 185 -13.03 1.88 8.94
N LYS A 186 -11.79 2.27 8.63
CA LYS A 186 -10.74 2.44 9.65
C LYS A 186 -11.13 3.44 10.74
N ALA A 187 -11.95 4.45 10.44
CA ALA A 187 -12.40 5.39 11.45
C ALA A 187 -13.30 4.69 12.50
N ASP A 188 -14.01 3.62 12.12
CA ASP A 188 -14.91 2.88 13.02
C ASP A 188 -14.16 2.06 14.07
N LEU A 189 -12.84 1.90 13.91
CA LEU A 189 -11.96 1.32 14.92
C LEU A 189 -11.87 2.16 16.20
N GLU A 190 -12.23 3.45 16.14
CA GLU A 190 -12.32 4.32 17.32
C GLU A 190 -13.29 3.78 18.37
N ALA A 191 -14.40 3.17 17.93
CA ALA A 191 -15.38 2.53 18.83
C ALA A 191 -14.76 1.37 19.65
N PHE A 192 -13.60 0.86 19.23
CA PHE A 192 -12.85 -0.19 19.88
C PHE A 192 -11.63 0.32 20.67
N GLY A 193 -11.48 1.65 20.81
CA GLY A 193 -10.36 2.28 21.53
C GLY A 193 -9.06 2.32 20.73
N ILE A 194 -9.15 2.22 19.40
CA ILE A 194 -8.02 2.34 18.47
C ILE A 194 -8.15 3.72 17.83
N ASP A 195 -7.18 4.61 18.07
CA ASP A 195 -7.24 5.95 17.47
C ASP A 195 -6.98 5.88 15.95
N TRP A 196 -7.27 6.96 15.23
CA TRP A 196 -7.20 6.94 13.76
C TRP A 196 -5.76 6.83 13.23
N SER A 197 -4.76 7.28 13.98
CA SER A 197 -3.36 7.10 13.64
C SER A 197 -2.96 5.63 13.76
N GLU A 198 -3.45 4.94 14.79
CA GLU A 198 -3.27 3.50 14.96
C GLU A 198 -4.04 2.71 13.91
N ALA A 199 -5.29 3.06 13.64
CA ALA A 199 -6.17 2.42 12.66
C ALA A 199 -5.56 2.40 11.25
N ASN A 200 -4.76 3.41 10.92
CA ASN A 200 -4.02 3.45 9.66
C ASN A 200 -3.04 2.29 9.48
N ASN A 201 -2.54 1.70 10.57
CA ASN A 201 -1.66 0.53 10.56
C ASN A 201 -2.43 -0.80 10.56
N VAL A 202 -3.75 -0.77 10.40
CA VAL A 202 -4.62 -1.95 10.35
C VAL A 202 -5.09 -2.15 8.91
N TYR A 203 -4.91 -3.36 8.39
CA TYR A 203 -5.21 -3.70 7.00
C TYR A 203 -6.13 -4.94 6.91
N PRO A 204 -7.31 -4.84 6.29
CA PRO A 204 -8.22 -5.97 6.14
C PRO A 204 -7.80 -6.93 5.01
N VAL A 205 -7.71 -8.23 5.30
CA VAL A 205 -7.51 -9.27 4.27
C VAL A 205 -8.81 -9.59 3.54
N THR A 206 -9.93 -9.60 4.27
CA THR A 206 -11.28 -9.79 3.74
C THR A 206 -12.08 -8.49 3.84
N LYS A 207 -13.12 -8.36 2.99
CA LYS A 207 -14.01 -7.19 3.02
C LYS A 207 -14.58 -7.04 4.44
N ASP A 208 -14.35 -5.89 5.05
CA ASP A 208 -14.82 -5.45 6.36
C ASP A 208 -13.98 -5.91 7.59
N ILE A 209 -13.30 -4.95 8.21
CA ILE A 209 -12.50 -5.03 9.45
C ILE A 209 -13.40 -5.36 10.64
N VAL A 210 -14.52 -4.67 10.80
CA VAL A 210 -15.36 -4.76 12.00
C VAL A 210 -15.98 -6.16 12.14
N SER A 211 -16.53 -6.69 11.06
CA SER A 211 -17.07 -8.05 10.91
C SER A 211 -16.00 -9.10 11.17
N THR A 212 -14.76 -8.85 10.74
CA THR A 212 -13.62 -9.72 11.03
C THR A 212 -13.32 -9.73 12.53
N LEU A 213 -13.35 -8.58 13.20
CA LEU A 213 -13.26 -8.50 14.68
C LEU A 213 -14.41 -9.26 15.36
N LYS A 214 -15.65 -9.14 14.84
CA LYS A 214 -16.83 -9.83 15.43
C LYS A 214 -16.72 -11.36 15.34
N ARG A 215 -16.13 -11.88 14.26
CA ARG A 215 -15.89 -13.32 14.07
C ARG A 215 -14.86 -13.88 15.05
N GLY A 216 -13.90 -13.05 15.45
CA GLY A 216 -12.76 -13.45 16.27
C GLY A 216 -11.69 -14.19 15.48
N PHE A 217 -10.62 -14.53 16.19
CA PHE A 217 -9.42 -15.14 15.60
C PHE A 217 -9.13 -16.49 16.24
N ASP A 218 -8.54 -17.39 15.48
CA ASP A 218 -7.99 -18.67 15.98
C ASP A 218 -6.46 -18.72 15.88
N TYR A 219 -5.88 -17.89 15.02
CA TYR A 219 -4.46 -17.93 14.68
C TYR A 219 -3.84 -16.54 14.78
N MET A 220 -2.56 -16.52 15.16
CA MET A 220 -1.71 -15.33 15.10
C MET A 220 -0.52 -15.58 14.18
N LEU A 221 -0.41 -14.83 13.08
CA LEU A 221 0.64 -15.01 12.08
C LEU A 221 1.75 -13.98 12.28
N LEU A 222 2.93 -14.44 12.66
CA LEU A 222 4.05 -13.57 13.06
C LEU A 222 5.18 -13.65 12.05
N PRO A 223 5.75 -12.52 11.61
CA PRO A 223 6.76 -12.52 10.57
C PRO A 223 8.13 -12.86 11.18
N TYR A 224 8.87 -13.73 10.50
CA TYR A 224 10.23 -14.08 10.92
C TYR A 224 11.19 -12.88 10.96
N CYS A 225 10.92 -11.83 10.17
CA CYS A 225 11.77 -10.63 10.10
C CYS A 225 11.75 -9.81 11.39
N SER A 226 10.81 -10.06 12.31
CA SER A 226 10.78 -9.42 13.63
C SER A 226 11.52 -10.19 14.71
N LYS A 227 12.02 -11.40 14.40
CA LYS A 227 12.96 -12.12 15.28
C LYS A 227 14.37 -11.52 15.16
N MET A 228 15.26 -11.88 16.07
CA MET A 228 16.71 -11.59 15.94
C MET A 228 17.29 -12.35 14.72
N THR A 229 18.32 -11.81 14.08
CA THR A 229 19.00 -12.48 12.96
C THR A 229 19.64 -13.81 13.36
N SER A 230 20.15 -13.87 14.60
CA SER A 230 20.74 -15.07 15.23
C SER A 230 19.72 -16.03 15.85
N CYS A 231 18.41 -15.75 15.75
CA CYS A 231 17.39 -16.59 16.39
C CYS A 231 17.26 -17.96 15.72
N GLU A 232 17.34 -19.04 16.49
CA GLU A 232 17.15 -20.41 16.00
C GLU A 232 15.74 -20.65 15.41
N TYR A 233 14.74 -19.88 15.85
CA TYR A 233 13.37 -19.90 15.33
C TYR A 233 13.13 -18.91 14.19
N ARG A 234 14.18 -18.29 13.61
CA ARG A 234 14.02 -17.37 12.48
C ARG A 234 13.53 -18.08 11.21
N ARG A 235 13.84 -19.37 11.03
CA ARG A 235 13.48 -20.13 9.82
C ARG A 235 12.68 -21.40 10.11
N ARG A 236 12.11 -21.50 11.29
CA ARG A 236 11.24 -22.60 11.70
C ARG A 236 10.14 -22.05 12.58
N ASP A 237 9.02 -22.74 12.62
CA ASP A 237 7.92 -22.35 13.50
C ASP A 237 8.31 -22.45 14.98
N GLY A 238 7.67 -21.64 15.82
CA GLY A 238 7.89 -21.60 17.27
C GLY A 238 8.67 -20.39 17.81
N CYS A 239 8.77 -20.33 19.13
CA CYS A 239 9.54 -19.34 19.85
C CYS A 239 9.88 -19.84 21.27
N ALA A 240 11.14 -19.73 21.69
CA ALA A 240 11.54 -20.03 23.07
C ALA A 240 11.17 -18.92 24.08
N LYS A 241 10.52 -17.83 23.63
CA LYS A 241 10.16 -16.67 24.47
C LYS A 241 11.34 -16.13 25.29
N CYS A 242 12.53 -16.10 24.70
CA CYS A 242 13.77 -15.72 25.38
C CYS A 242 13.90 -14.22 25.72
N GLY A 243 12.89 -13.40 25.41
CA GLY A 243 12.92 -11.94 25.62
C GLY A 243 13.77 -11.14 24.63
N GLY A 244 14.43 -11.78 23.65
CA GLY A 244 15.34 -11.10 22.72
C GLY A 244 14.67 -10.32 21.58
N CYS A 245 13.34 -10.41 21.40
CA CYS A 245 12.59 -9.68 20.38
C CYS A 245 11.09 -9.65 20.72
N THR A 246 10.35 -8.75 20.06
CA THR A 246 8.90 -8.57 20.24
C THR A 246 8.07 -9.79 19.87
N VAL A 247 8.60 -10.71 19.05
CA VAL A 247 7.91 -11.97 18.70
C VAL A 247 7.71 -12.86 19.93
N GLY A 248 8.62 -12.86 20.90
CA GLY A 248 8.44 -13.63 22.13
C GLY A 248 7.23 -13.16 22.94
N GLU A 249 7.07 -11.85 23.04
CA GLU A 249 5.92 -11.21 23.71
C GLU A 249 4.62 -11.48 22.95
N ALA A 250 4.65 -11.44 21.61
CA ALA A 250 3.48 -11.78 20.78
C ALA A 250 3.07 -13.25 20.95
N TYR A 251 4.02 -14.18 21.13
CA TYR A 251 3.69 -15.58 21.45
C TYR A 251 3.00 -15.72 22.80
N THR A 252 3.47 -15.03 23.84
CA THR A 252 2.80 -14.98 25.15
C THR A 252 1.39 -14.40 25.02
N LEU A 253 1.25 -13.30 24.25
CA LEU A 253 -0.03 -12.67 24.00
C LEU A 253 -1.00 -13.59 23.24
N ALA A 254 -0.52 -14.38 22.28
CA ALA A 254 -1.34 -15.37 21.59
C ALA A 254 -1.91 -16.41 22.57
N GLU A 255 -1.10 -16.90 23.50
CA GLU A 255 -1.54 -17.86 24.53
C GLU A 255 -2.54 -17.26 25.51
N GLU A 256 -2.33 -16.01 25.94
CA GLU A 256 -3.28 -15.26 26.80
C GLU A 256 -4.68 -15.20 26.18
N PHE A 257 -4.76 -15.09 24.85
CA PHE A 257 -6.01 -14.99 24.09
C PHE A 257 -6.47 -16.31 23.46
N GLY A 258 -5.80 -17.43 23.75
CA GLY A 258 -6.14 -18.76 23.23
C GLY A 258 -5.93 -18.94 21.72
N LEU A 259 -5.06 -18.12 21.11
CA LEU A 259 -4.71 -18.18 19.70
C LEU A 259 -3.53 -19.12 19.47
N LYS A 260 -3.48 -19.74 18.29
CA LYS A 260 -2.31 -20.49 17.85
C LYS A 260 -1.30 -19.57 17.15
N PRO A 261 -0.15 -19.24 17.76
CA PRO A 261 0.89 -18.47 17.08
C PRO A 261 1.63 -19.33 16.05
N ILE A 262 1.89 -18.76 14.87
CA ILE A 262 2.68 -19.38 13.80
C ILE A 262 3.71 -18.36 13.29
N THR A 263 4.98 -18.75 13.23
CA THR A 263 6.01 -17.94 12.57
C THR A 263 5.99 -18.19 11.06
N ILE A 264 5.60 -17.18 10.28
CA ILE A 264 5.69 -17.19 8.82
C ILE A 264 7.14 -16.88 8.42
N HIS A 265 7.75 -17.72 7.56
CA HIS A 265 9.16 -17.61 7.15
C HIS A 265 9.37 -17.38 5.65
N SER A 266 8.33 -17.53 4.84
CA SER A 266 8.30 -17.21 3.41
C SER A 266 6.87 -16.94 2.96
N PHE A 267 6.71 -16.39 1.75
CA PHE A 267 5.38 -16.19 1.17
C PHE A 267 4.70 -17.53 0.87
N GLU A 268 5.44 -18.53 0.42
CA GLU A 268 4.93 -19.87 0.17
C GLU A 268 4.39 -20.49 1.47
N HIS A 269 5.12 -20.34 2.57
CA HIS A 269 4.66 -20.80 3.88
C HIS A 269 3.41 -20.05 4.35
N LEU A 270 3.30 -18.74 4.07
CA LEU A 270 2.06 -17.99 4.32
C LEU A 270 0.88 -18.61 3.57
N MET A 271 1.04 -18.85 2.26
CA MET A 271 -0.04 -19.39 1.43
C MET A 271 -0.42 -20.82 1.83
N GLU A 272 0.54 -21.66 2.18
CA GLU A 272 0.29 -23.00 2.74
C GLU A 272 -0.47 -22.92 4.07
N THR A 273 -0.05 -22.01 4.95
CA THR A 273 -0.69 -21.79 6.26
C THR A 273 -2.14 -21.33 6.09
N LEU A 274 -2.40 -20.35 5.23
CA LEU A 274 -3.76 -19.87 4.95
C LEU A 274 -4.65 -20.97 4.35
N ARG A 275 -4.12 -21.79 3.43
CA ARG A 275 -4.86 -22.94 2.87
C ARG A 275 -5.21 -23.96 3.96
N ALA A 276 -4.26 -24.27 4.86
CA ALA A 276 -4.50 -25.18 5.98
C ALA A 276 -5.56 -24.62 6.95
N MET A 277 -5.51 -23.32 7.24
CA MET A 277 -6.50 -22.65 8.09
C MET A 277 -7.90 -22.69 7.49
N ARG A 278 -8.02 -22.45 6.18
CA ARG A 278 -9.29 -22.60 5.46
C ARG A 278 -9.82 -24.04 5.54
N ALA A 279 -8.97 -25.03 5.31
CA ALA A 279 -9.34 -26.44 5.37
C ALA A 279 -9.83 -26.86 6.78
N ASN A 280 -9.27 -26.24 7.82
CA ASN A 280 -9.67 -26.46 9.21
C ASN A 280 -10.88 -25.62 9.66
N GLY A 281 -11.48 -24.82 8.77
CA GLY A 281 -12.64 -23.98 9.11
C GLY A 281 -12.33 -22.87 10.13
N ALA A 282 -11.11 -22.31 10.10
CA ALA A 282 -10.71 -21.22 11.00
C ALA A 282 -11.65 -20.01 10.89
N ARG A 283 -12.04 -19.44 12.04
CA ARG A 283 -12.85 -18.22 12.16
C ARG A 283 -12.16 -17.01 11.54
N GLY A 284 -10.85 -16.92 11.75
CA GLY A 284 -9.99 -15.91 11.17
C GLY A 284 -8.60 -15.86 11.79
N PHE A 285 -7.79 -14.89 11.37
CA PHE A 285 -6.46 -14.65 11.92
C PHE A 285 -6.12 -13.18 12.10
N VAL A 286 -5.23 -12.91 13.05
CA VAL A 286 -4.51 -11.64 13.12
C VAL A 286 -3.06 -11.89 12.71
N GLY A 287 -2.52 -11.09 11.80
CA GLY A 287 -1.15 -11.21 11.33
C GLY A 287 -0.40 -9.90 11.45
N CYS A 288 0.93 -9.97 11.35
CA CYS A 288 1.77 -8.78 11.26
C CYS A 288 2.67 -8.85 10.02
N CYS A 289 2.67 -7.81 9.19
CA CYS A 289 3.63 -7.63 8.12
C CYS A 289 3.69 -6.17 7.71
N CYS A 290 4.70 -5.77 6.92
CA CYS A 290 4.76 -4.40 6.46
C CYS A 290 3.71 -4.05 5.40
N GLU A 291 3.30 -2.77 5.31
CA GLU A 291 2.41 -2.24 4.25
C GLU A 291 2.85 -2.72 2.85
N ALA A 292 4.16 -2.67 2.58
CA ALA A 292 4.74 -3.10 1.31
C ALA A 292 4.49 -4.58 0.97
N PHE A 293 4.56 -5.46 1.97
CA PHE A 293 4.26 -6.88 1.79
C PHE A 293 2.75 -7.07 1.60
N TYR A 294 1.94 -6.41 2.43
CA TYR A 294 0.49 -6.48 2.36
C TYR A 294 -0.03 -6.04 0.99
N VAL A 295 0.30 -4.83 0.54
CA VAL A 295 -0.14 -4.26 -0.75
C VAL A 295 0.26 -5.15 -1.93
N LYS A 296 1.44 -5.78 -1.86
CA LYS A 296 1.93 -6.64 -2.93
C LYS A 296 1.20 -7.98 -3.02
N HIS A 297 0.76 -8.52 -1.88
CA HIS A 297 0.21 -9.88 -1.76
C HIS A 297 -1.26 -9.89 -1.35
N ARG A 298 -1.92 -8.73 -1.43
CA ARG A 298 -3.27 -8.51 -0.96
C ARG A 298 -4.26 -9.44 -1.65
N ASP A 299 -4.18 -9.51 -2.97
CA ASP A 299 -5.08 -10.34 -3.78
C ASP A 299 -4.87 -11.82 -3.46
N GLU A 300 -3.63 -12.29 -3.36
CA GLU A 300 -3.35 -13.69 -3.01
C GLU A 300 -3.88 -14.05 -1.61
N MET A 301 -3.71 -13.17 -0.62
CA MET A 301 -4.27 -13.38 0.73
C MET A 301 -5.80 -13.36 0.73
N ARG A 302 -6.42 -12.47 -0.03
CA ARG A 302 -7.89 -12.40 -0.19
C ARG A 302 -8.43 -13.66 -0.84
N ASP A 303 -7.77 -14.15 -1.89
CA ASP A 303 -8.13 -15.37 -2.63
C ASP A 303 -7.96 -16.65 -1.80
N ALA A 304 -7.08 -16.62 -0.79
CA ALA A 304 -6.98 -17.71 0.18
C ALA A 304 -8.28 -17.91 0.96
N GLY A 305 -9.11 -16.86 1.11
CA GLY A 305 -10.47 -16.95 1.62
C GLY A 305 -10.58 -17.16 3.13
N VAL A 306 -9.53 -16.83 3.89
CA VAL A 306 -9.55 -16.84 5.37
C VAL A 306 -9.71 -15.40 5.85
N PRO A 307 -10.74 -15.07 6.67
CA PRO A 307 -10.87 -13.75 7.26
C PRO A 307 -9.65 -13.38 8.09
N GLY A 308 -9.17 -12.15 7.96
CA GLY A 308 -8.04 -11.72 8.76
C GLY A 308 -7.74 -10.24 8.73
N ILE A 309 -6.99 -9.83 9.74
CA ILE A 309 -6.47 -8.48 9.89
C ILE A 309 -4.94 -8.56 9.90
N ILE A 310 -4.30 -7.68 9.14
CA ILE A 310 -2.86 -7.46 9.18
C ILE A 310 -2.57 -6.16 9.92
N ILE A 311 -1.61 -6.21 10.84
CA ILE A 311 -1.09 -5.05 11.56
C ILE A 311 0.29 -4.72 11.00
N ASP A 312 0.51 -3.45 10.67
CA ASP A 312 1.79 -2.98 10.18
C ASP A 312 2.90 -3.19 11.22
N ILE A 313 4.10 -3.45 10.74
CA ILE A 313 5.30 -3.56 11.59
C ILE A 313 6.12 -2.29 11.47
N GLU A 314 6.69 -1.85 12.58
CA GLU A 314 7.47 -0.63 12.63
C GLU A 314 8.89 -0.84 12.07
N GLU A 315 9.38 0.21 11.40
CA GLU A 315 10.74 0.41 10.88
C GLU A 315 11.12 -0.32 9.57
N LYS A 316 12.20 0.19 8.95
CA LYS A 316 12.73 -0.12 7.62
C LYS A 316 12.42 -1.56 7.20
N THR A 317 11.46 -1.70 6.32
CA THR A 317 10.94 -2.99 5.91
C THR A 317 11.99 -3.74 5.09
N CYS A 318 11.82 -5.05 4.93
CA CYS A 318 12.69 -5.81 4.03
C CYS A 318 12.61 -5.34 2.58
N TYR A 319 11.48 -4.72 2.24
CA TYR A 319 11.36 -3.93 1.05
C TYR A 319 12.29 -2.73 1.21
N ASP A 320 12.12 -1.79 2.15
CA ASP A 320 12.93 -0.55 2.29
C ASP A 320 14.46 -0.71 2.40
N LEU A 321 14.96 -1.94 2.46
CA LEU A 321 16.37 -2.28 2.46
C LEU A 321 16.83 -3.06 1.20
N GLY A 322 15.99 -3.20 0.17
CA GLY A 322 16.28 -3.95 -1.06
C GLY A 322 16.26 -5.49 -0.90
N LYS A 323 16.19 -6.00 0.33
CA LYS A 323 16.31 -7.43 0.65
C LYS A 323 15.03 -8.26 0.47
N ALA A 324 14.05 -7.83 -0.34
CA ALA A 324 12.75 -8.50 -0.47
C ALA A 324 12.82 -9.95 -0.96
N GLU A 325 13.79 -10.31 -1.81
CA GLU A 325 13.88 -11.67 -2.36
C GLU A 325 14.80 -12.56 -1.51
N GLU A 326 15.69 -11.99 -0.70
CA GLU A 326 16.21 -12.70 0.48
C GLU A 326 15.05 -12.95 1.43
N ALA A 327 14.20 -11.95 1.64
CA ALA A 327 13.10 -12.05 2.57
C ALA A 327 12.05 -13.11 2.17
N TYR A 328 11.78 -13.22 0.87
CA TYR A 328 10.97 -14.28 0.29
C TYR A 328 11.56 -15.67 0.56
N ARG A 329 12.89 -15.80 0.51
CA ARG A 329 13.63 -17.03 0.83
C ARG A 329 13.97 -17.19 2.32
N GLY A 330 13.42 -16.36 3.21
CA GLY A 330 13.71 -16.39 4.66
C GLY A 330 15.10 -15.86 5.08
N GLY A 331 15.80 -15.16 4.18
CA GLY A 331 17.17 -14.64 4.33
C GLY A 331 17.28 -13.19 4.78
N PHE A 332 16.21 -12.50 5.16
CA PHE A 332 16.29 -11.11 5.59
C PHE A 332 17.14 -10.95 6.85
N GLU A 333 18.08 -10.00 6.84
CA GLU A 333 19.04 -9.77 7.94
C GLU A 333 18.80 -8.48 8.74
N ALA A 334 17.75 -7.72 8.46
CA ALA A 334 17.34 -6.65 9.38
C ALA A 334 16.30 -7.17 10.37
N GLN A 335 16.17 -6.47 11.49
CA GLN A 335 15.19 -6.78 12.52
C GLN A 335 14.14 -5.66 12.53
N THR A 336 12.90 -6.03 12.29
CA THR A 336 11.72 -5.15 12.42
C THR A 336 11.09 -5.34 13.79
N ARG A 337 10.16 -4.47 14.19
CA ARG A 337 9.45 -4.60 15.47
C ARG A 337 7.94 -4.70 15.25
N LEU A 338 7.28 -5.56 16.01
CA LEU A 338 5.82 -5.66 16.03
C LEU A 338 5.24 -4.49 16.82
N ASN A 339 4.12 -3.94 16.36
CA ASN A 339 3.31 -3.03 17.15
C ASN A 339 2.46 -3.84 18.16
N LEU A 340 3.07 -4.16 19.31
CA LEU A 340 2.45 -4.99 20.35
C LEU A 340 1.25 -4.31 21.02
N GLU A 341 1.27 -2.98 21.13
CA GLU A 341 0.17 -2.21 21.72
C GLU A 341 -1.08 -2.31 20.85
N LEU A 342 -0.95 -2.05 19.54
CA LEU A 342 -2.05 -2.17 18.58
C LEU A 342 -2.52 -3.62 18.45
N LEU A 343 -1.60 -4.60 18.44
CA LEU A 343 -1.95 -6.01 18.44
C LEU A 343 -2.82 -6.37 19.65
N ARG A 344 -2.44 -5.93 20.86
CA ARG A 344 -3.24 -6.16 22.07
C ARG A 344 -4.61 -5.48 21.98
N LYS A 345 -4.69 -4.23 21.47
CA LYS A 345 -5.97 -3.51 21.28
C LYS A 345 -6.91 -4.26 20.33
N ILE A 346 -6.41 -4.76 19.20
CA ILE A 346 -7.19 -5.54 18.23
C ILE A 346 -7.71 -6.85 18.85
N LEU A 347 -6.89 -7.55 19.62
CA LEU A 347 -7.32 -8.77 20.31
C LEU A 347 -8.39 -8.49 21.37
N LEU A 348 -8.21 -7.45 22.17
CA LEU A 348 -9.22 -7.01 23.15
C LEU A 348 -10.53 -6.59 22.48
N ALA A 349 -10.45 -5.92 21.33
CA ALA A 349 -11.62 -5.54 20.54
C ALA A 349 -12.38 -6.78 20.07
N ALA A 350 -11.68 -7.79 19.53
CA ALA A 350 -12.30 -9.04 19.07
C ALA A 350 -12.97 -9.82 20.22
N SER A 351 -12.33 -9.91 21.39
CA SER A 351 -12.92 -10.59 22.56
C SER A 351 -14.19 -9.90 23.07
N LYS A 352 -14.20 -8.56 23.14
CA LYS A 352 -15.36 -7.78 23.62
C LYS A 352 -16.61 -7.97 22.75
N VAL A 353 -16.44 -8.15 21.44
CA VAL A 353 -17.57 -8.35 20.53
C VAL A 353 -18.12 -9.77 20.62
N GLY A 354 -17.25 -10.77 20.80
CA GLY A 354 -17.64 -12.18 20.95
C GLY A 354 -18.52 -12.46 22.17
N ASP A 355 -18.30 -11.74 23.28
CA ASP A 355 -19.02 -11.94 24.55
C ASP A 355 -20.43 -11.28 24.60
N GLY A 356 -20.91 -10.73 23.48
CA GLY A 356 -22.24 -10.11 23.40
C GLY A 356 -22.41 -8.82 24.22
N ASN A 357 -21.31 -8.24 24.72
CA ASN A 357 -21.34 -7.05 25.58
C ASN A 357 -21.34 -5.72 24.80
N CYS A 358 -21.74 -5.73 23.53
CA CYS A 358 -22.01 -4.52 22.74
C CYS A 358 -23.47 -4.06 22.88
N ARG A 359 -23.97 -3.93 24.12
CA ARG A 359 -25.25 -3.23 24.39
C ARG A 359 -24.98 -1.72 24.39
N GLY A 360 -24.86 -1.12 23.21
CA GLY A 360 -24.71 0.34 23.11
C GLY A 360 -24.32 0.89 21.73
N LEU A 361 -23.79 0.06 20.84
CA LEU A 361 -23.47 0.48 19.48
C LEU A 361 -24.67 0.20 18.56
N THR A 362 -25.60 1.15 18.52
CA THR A 362 -26.60 1.22 17.45
C THR A 362 -25.89 1.56 16.15
N TRP A 363 -25.67 0.56 15.31
CA TRP A 363 -25.22 0.72 13.93
C TRP A 363 -26.43 1.15 13.09
N ARG A 364 -26.36 2.31 12.43
CA ARG A 364 -27.30 2.75 11.40
C ARG A 364 -26.54 3.04 10.13
#